data_AF-A0A1M6ILA7-F1
#
_entry.id   AF-A0A1M6ILA7-F1
#
_cell.length_a   1.000
_cell.length_b   1.000
_cell.length_c   1.000
_cell.angle_alpha   90.00
_cell.angle_beta   90.00
_cell.angle_gamma   90.00
#
_symmetry.space_group_name_H-M   'P 1'
#
loop_
_entity.id
_entity.type
_entity.pdbx_description
1 polymer ?
#
loop_
_entity_poly.entity_id
_entity_poly.type
_entity_poly.pdbx_seq_one_letter_code
_entity_poly.pdbx_strand_id
1 'polypeptide(L)' 'MGRRTVNAKKFIISCRVNSTEMDMLQSMAKETDCSISDLLRKSLNVLQEEQGRLSA' A
#
# COMPACT_ATOMS: atom_id res chain seq x y z
N MET A 1 -29.01 -5.99 10.33
CA MET A 1 -28.82 -4.55 10.05
C MET A 1 -27.34 -4.22 10.12
N GLY A 2 -26.66 -4.17 8.97
CA GLY A 2 -25.20 -4.02 8.90
C GLY A 2 -24.78 -2.56 9.05
N ARG A 3 -23.88 -2.28 9.99
CA ARG A 3 -23.28 -0.95 10.19
C ARG A 3 -22.61 -0.49 8.89
N ARG A 4 -23.07 0.62 8.32
CA ARG A 4 -22.38 1.30 7.22
C ARG A 4 -21.04 1.81 7.75
N THR A 5 -19.95 1.16 7.33
CA THR A 5 -18.59 1.66 7.59
C THR A 5 -18.37 2.90 6.73
N VAL A 6 -18.23 4.05 7.39
CA VAL A 6 -18.15 5.40 6.79
C VAL A 6 -16.91 5.55 5.88
N ASN A 7 -15.96 4.62 5.95
CA ASN A 7 -14.73 4.58 5.18
C ASN A 7 -14.46 3.18 4.58
N ALA A 8 -15.49 2.56 3.98
CA ALA A 8 -15.23 1.38 3.16
C ALA A 8 -14.29 1.79 2.01
N LYS A 9 -13.06 1.25 2.02
CA LYS A 9 -12.05 1.48 0.97
C LYS A 9 -12.72 1.18 -0.38
N LYS A 10 -13.08 2.24 -1.11
CA LYS A 10 -14.04 2.19 -2.24
C LYS A 10 -13.44 1.55 -3.49
N PHE A 11 -12.12 1.53 -3.57
CA PHE A 11 -11.37 1.08 -4.74
C PHE A 11 -10.45 -0.07 -4.35
N ILE A 12 -10.47 -1.12 -5.16
CA ILE A 12 -9.57 -2.28 -5.06
C ILE A 12 -8.56 -2.15 -6.18
N ILE A 13 -7.27 -2.24 -5.83
CA ILE A 13 -6.17 -2.27 -6.79
C ILE A 13 -5.64 -3.70 -6.82
N SER A 14 -5.61 -4.28 -8.02
CA SER A 14 -5.02 -5.60 -8.27
C SER A 14 -3.71 -5.42 -9.01
N CYS A 15 -2.62 -5.94 -8.47
CA CYS A 15 -1.31 -5.96 -9.12
C CYS A 15 -0.84 -7.42 -9.26
N ARG A 16 -0.04 -7.69 -10.29
CA ARG A 16 0.69 -8.96 -10.43
C ARG A 16 2.12 -8.73 -10.02
N VAL A 17 2.58 -9.57 -9.11
CA VAL A 17 3.96 -9.63 -8.65
C VAL A 17 4.43 -11.08 -8.76
N ASN A 18 5.72 -11.27 -8.95
CA ASN A 18 6.34 -12.59 -8.93
C ASN A 18 6.54 -13.08 -7.47
N SER A 19 6.97 -14.33 -7.32
CA SER A 19 7.17 -14.95 -6.00
C SER A 19 8.19 -14.21 -5.15
N THR A 20 9.31 -13.80 -5.76
CA THR A 20 10.38 -13.06 -5.07
C THR A 20 9.88 -11.73 -4.52
N GLU A 21 9.15 -10.96 -5.34
CA GLU A 21 8.54 -9.69 -4.94
C GLU A 21 7.54 -9.89 -3.80
N MET A 22 6.75 -10.95 -3.83
CA MET A 22 5.79 -11.27 -2.77
C MET A 22 6.48 -11.64 -1.45
N ASP A 23 7.58 -12.39 -1.49
CA ASP A 23 8.35 -12.74 -0.30
C ASP A 23 9.01 -11.51 0.33
N MET A 24 9.52 -10.59 -0.49
CA MET A 24 10.01 -9.30 -0.02
C MET A 24 8.91 -8.48 0.65
N LEU A 25 7.73 -8.37 0.02
CA LEU A 25 6.59 -7.64 0.59
C LEU A 25 6.14 -8.22 1.94
N GLN A 26 6.09 -9.54 2.06
CA GLN A 26 5.76 -10.22 3.32
C GLN A 26 6.79 -9.97 4.41
N SER A 27 8.08 -10.01 4.07
CA SER A 27 9.17 -9.79 5.01
C SER A 27 9.11 -8.37 5.57
N MET A 28 8.98 -7.37 4.69
CA MET A 28 8.85 -5.97 5.10
C MET A 28 7.58 -5.72 5.93
N ALA A 29 6.46 -6.36 5.57
CA ALA A 29 5.19 -6.23 6.30
C ALA A 29 5.35 -6.73 7.75
N LYS A 30 6.04 -7.86 7.92
CA LYS A 30 6.33 -8.46 9.21
C LYS A 30 7.30 -7.61 10.05
N GLU A 31 8.35 -7.07 9.44
CA GLU A 31 9.32 -6.20 10.14
C GLU A 31 8.70 -4.89 10.62
N THR A 32 7.72 -4.37 9.90
CA THR A 32 7.08 -3.07 10.19
C THR A 32 5.75 -3.17 10.92
N ASP A 33 5.35 -4.37 11.33
CA ASP A 33 4.06 -4.69 11.97
C ASP A 33 2.86 -4.05 11.23
N CYS A 34 2.86 -4.14 9.89
CA CYS A 34 1.87 -3.52 9.02
C CYS A 34 1.38 -4.52 7.98
N SER A 35 0.19 -4.29 7.40
CA SER A 35 -0.27 -5.09 6.26
C SER A 35 0.47 -4.70 4.97
N ILE A 36 0.56 -5.62 4.01
CA ILE A 36 1.07 -5.32 2.65
C ILE A 36 0.29 -4.16 2.03
N SER A 37 -1.04 -4.11 2.25
CA SER A 37 -1.87 -3.01 1.78
C SER A 37 -1.49 -1.65 2.39
N ASP A 38 -0.99 -1.62 3.63
CA ASP A 38 -0.53 -0.40 4.27
C ASP A 38 0.85 0.02 3.77
N LEU A 39 1.75 -0.94 3.54
CA LEU A 39 3.03 -0.69 2.87
C LEU A 39 2.83 -0.06 1.49
N LEU A 40 1.95 -0.63 0.67
CA LEU A 40 1.65 -0.09 -0.66
C LEU A 40 1.02 1.30 -0.61
N ARG A 41 0.24 1.64 0.44
CA ARG A 41 -0.25 3.01 0.62
C ARG A 41 0.86 3.98 1.00
N LYS A 42 1.77 3.56 1.89
CA LYS A 42 2.92 4.37 2.30
C LYS A 42 3.83 4.66 1.09
N SER A 43 4.08 3.66 0.24
CA SER A 43 4.90 3.87 -0.96
C SER A 43 4.28 4.86 -1.94
N LEU A 44 2.94 4.86 -2.12
CA LEU A 44 2.26 5.87 -2.94
C LEU A 44 2.48 7.30 -2.42
N ASN A 45 2.44 7.51 -1.10
CA ASN A 45 2.71 8.82 -0.51
C ASN A 45 4.15 9.27 -0.80
N VAL A 46 5.14 8.40 -0.59
CA VAL A 46 6.56 8.69 -0.87
C VAL A 46 6.76 9.08 -2.33
N LEU A 47 6.19 8.30 -3.26
CA LEU A 47 6.28 8.60 -4.69
C LEU A 47 5.65 9.96 -5.05
N GLN A 48 4.54 10.32 -4.41
CA GLN A 48 3.89 11.61 -4.61
C GLN A 48 4.74 12.77 -4.07
N GLU A 49 5.36 12.60 -2.90
CA GLU A 49 6.28 13.59 -2.31
C GLU A 49 7.53 13.80 -3.18
N GLU A 50 8.09 12.72 -3.75
CA GLU A 50 9.21 12.80 -4.67
C GLU A 50 8.84 13.49 -6.00
N GLN A 51 7.67 13.17 -6.57
CA GLN A 51 7.17 13.85 -7.77
C GLN A 51 6.93 15.33 -7.55
N GLY A 52 6.41 15.71 -6.38
CA GLY A 52 6.25 17.11 -5.99
C GLY A 52 7.58 17.85 -5.84
N ARG A 53 8.63 17.18 -5.37
CA ARG A 53 10.00 17.73 -5.28
C ARG A 53 10.71 17.88 -6.62
N LEU A 54 10.46 16.99 -7.57
CA LEU A 54 11.06 17.04 -8.93
C LEU A 54 10.40 18.11 -9.83
N SER A 55 9.24 18.63 -9.42
CA SER A 55 8.47 19.62 -10.18
C SER A 55 8.62 21.05 -9.64
N ALA A 56 9.45 21.26 -8.61
CA ALA A 56 9.71 22.54 -7.95
C ALA A 56 11.18 22.94 -8.11
#